data_AF-A0A497KIH7-F1
#
_entry.id   AF-A0A497KIH7-F1
#
_cell.length_a   1.000
_cell.length_b   1.000
_cell.length_c   1.000
_cell.angle_alpha   90.00
_cell.angle_beta   90.00
_cell.angle_gamma   90.00
#
_symmetry.space_group_name_H-M   'P 1'
#
loop_
_entity.id
_entity.type
_entity.pdbx_description
1 polymer ?
#
loop_
_entity_poly.entity_id
_entity_poly.type
_entity_poly.pdbx_seq_one_letter_code
_entity_poly.pdbx_strand_id
1 'polypeptide(L)'
;MGFEAVVDVGIIVLAHFKNPARRCAAQLLLDALTLERPILVPLNAYLEAYVIMTRYLKLRRNKVARALLKTLSLESPAFYGGIHKIIVERAIAS
;
A
#
# COMPACT_ATOMS: atom_id res chain seq x y z
N MET A 1 14.26 0.42 -14.33
CA MET A 1 13.97 0.11 -12.91
C MET A 1 13.24 -1.23 -12.89
N GLY A 2 13.86 -2.26 -12.31
CA GLY A 2 13.31 -3.62 -12.25
C GLY A 2 12.31 -3.77 -11.11
N PHE A 3 11.27 -2.94 -11.08
CA PHE A 3 10.15 -3.19 -10.18
C PHE A 3 9.28 -4.29 -10.77
N GLU A 4 8.93 -5.28 -9.96
CA GLU A 4 8.22 -6.48 -10.39
C GLU A 4 6.72 -6.40 -10.10
N ALA A 5 6.30 -5.52 -9.18
CA ALA A 5 4.91 -5.41 -8.77
C ALA A 5 4.56 -4.03 -8.20
N VAL A 6 3.25 -3.84 -7.98
CA VAL A 6 2.65 -2.67 -7.36
C VAL A 6 1.72 -3.14 -6.23
N VAL A 7 1.81 -2.51 -5.06
CA VAL A 7 0.94 -2.85 -3.93
C VAL A 7 -0.50 -2.47 -4.22
N ASP A 8 -1.40 -3.44 -4.10
CA ASP A 8 -2.84 -3.22 -4.13
C ASP A 8 -3.34 -2.58 -2.82
N VAL A 9 -4.40 -1.77 -2.93
CA VAL A 9 -5.02 -1.08 -1.79
C VAL A 9 -5.49 -2.09 -0.72
N GLY A 10 -5.97 -3.26 -1.13
CA GLY A 10 -6.38 -4.34 -0.25
C GLY A 10 -5.26 -4.77 0.70
N ILE A 11 -3.99 -4.81 0.25
CA ILE A 11 -2.84 -5.11 1.10
C ILE A 11 -2.65 -4.03 2.17
N ILE A 12 -2.72 -2.76 1.79
CA ILE A 12 -2.63 -1.65 2.76
C ILE A 12 -3.77 -1.75 3.77
N VAL A 13 -5.00 -1.98 3.31
CA VAL A 13 -6.16 -2.16 4.18
C VAL A 13 -5.89 -3.33 5.15
N LEU A 14 -5.62 -4.53 4.65
CA LEU A 14 -5.39 -5.74 5.46
C LEU A 14 -4.26 -5.58 6.48
N ALA A 15 -3.20 -4.85 6.16
CA ALA A 15 -2.09 -4.58 7.08
C ALA A 15 -2.49 -3.68 8.27
N HIS A 16 -3.50 -2.82 8.12
CA HIS A 16 -3.83 -1.76 9.09
C HIS A 16 -5.10 -2.03 9.93
N PHE A 17 -5.78 -3.18 9.78
CA PHE A 17 -6.86 -3.59 10.70
C PHE A 17 -6.77 -5.06 11.12
N LYS A 18 -7.57 -5.46 12.11
CA LYS A 18 -7.61 -6.85 12.60
C LYS A 18 -8.24 -7.76 11.53
N ASN A 19 -7.40 -8.53 10.85
CA ASN A 19 -7.80 -9.49 9.83
C ASN A 19 -6.92 -10.76 9.92
N PRO A 20 -7.43 -11.97 9.60
CA PRO A 20 -6.62 -13.19 9.57
C PRO A 20 -5.37 -13.09 8.67
N ALA A 21 -5.48 -12.39 7.53
CA ALA A 21 -4.37 -12.20 6.58
C ALA A 21 -3.46 -11.02 6.94
N ARG A 22 -3.70 -10.31 8.06
CA ARG A 22 -2.95 -9.10 8.44
C ARG A 22 -1.44 -9.35 8.51
N ARG A 23 -1.02 -10.49 9.05
CA ARG A 23 0.41 -10.80 9.19
C ARG A 23 1.10 -10.92 7.84
N CYS A 24 0.47 -11.61 6.89
CA CYS A 24 0.97 -11.74 5.52
C CYS A 24 1.01 -10.39 4.80
N ALA A 25 -0.06 -9.60 4.91
CA ALA A 25 -0.13 -8.28 4.28
C ALA A 25 0.89 -7.29 4.86
N ALA A 26 1.07 -7.29 6.20
CA ALA A 26 2.05 -6.46 6.87
C ALA A 26 3.49 -6.86 6.51
N GLN A 27 3.77 -8.16 6.36
CA GLN A 27 5.09 -8.62 5.92
C GLN A 27 5.37 -8.18 4.48
N LEU A 28 4.43 -8.39 3.55
CA LEU A 28 4.59 -7.94 2.17
C LEU A 28 4.82 -6.43 2.08
N LEU A 29 4.08 -5.64 2.87
CA LEU A 29 4.24 -4.19 2.91
C LEU A 29 5.59 -3.80 3.52
N LEU A 30 6.10 -4.53 4.52
CA LEU A 30 7.42 -4.31 5.08
C LEU A 30 8.51 -4.57 4.02
N ASP A 31 8.46 -5.73 3.36
CA ASP A 31 9.44 -6.12 2.33
C ASP A 31 9.47 -5.11 1.17
N ALA A 32 8.31 -4.54 0.81
CA ALA A 32 8.21 -3.48 -0.19
C ALA A 32 8.86 -2.18 0.31
N LEU A 33 8.52 -1.73 1.52
CA LEU A 33 9.00 -0.47 2.09
C LEU A 33 10.51 -0.49 2.39
N THR A 34 11.08 -1.66 2.68
CA THR A 34 12.53 -1.85 2.87
C THR A 34 13.29 -2.12 1.57
N LEU A 35 12.59 -2.21 0.42
CA LEU A 35 13.13 -2.63 -0.87
C LEU A 35 13.75 -4.04 -0.89
N GLU A 36 13.48 -4.88 0.11
CA GLU A 36 13.83 -6.31 0.06
C GLU A 36 13.13 -7.00 -1.12
N ARG A 37 11.95 -6.49 -1.49
CA ARG A 37 11.28 -6.82 -2.74
C ARG A 37 11.07 -5.54 -3.56
N PRO A 38 11.42 -5.53 -4.85
CA PRO A 38 11.29 -4.35 -5.70
C PRO A 38 9.82 -4.15 -6.08
N ILE A 39 9.02 -3.67 -5.12
CA ILE A 39 7.57 -3.45 -5.25
C ILE A 39 7.29 -1.96 -5.01
N LEU A 40 6.53 -1.34 -5.90
CA LEU A 40 6.08 0.03 -5.74
C LEU A 40 4.88 0.12 -4.79
N VAL A 41 4.86 1.13 -3.95
CA VAL A 41 3.74 1.45 -3.05
C VAL A 41 3.11 2.78 -3.50
N PRO A 42 1.96 2.75 -4.19
CA PRO A 42 1.32 3.97 -4.67
C PRO A 42 0.82 4.84 -3.52
N LEU A 43 1.09 6.14 -3.57
CA LEU A 43 0.60 7.08 -2.54
C LEU A 43 -0.93 7.22 -2.55
N ASN A 44 -1.57 7.14 -3.72
CA ASN A 44 -3.03 7.17 -3.83
C ASN A 44 -3.69 5.99 -3.09
N ALA A 45 -3.00 4.85 -2.99
CA ALA A 45 -3.55 3.68 -2.32
C ALA A 45 -3.80 3.89 -0.83
N TYR A 46 -3.09 4.82 -0.17
CA TYR A 46 -3.36 5.20 1.23
C TYR A 46 -4.63 6.04 1.38
N LEU A 47 -4.93 6.91 0.41
CA LEU A 47 -6.19 7.66 0.40
C LEU A 47 -7.38 6.71 0.21
N GLU A 48 -7.24 5.76 -0.72
CA GLU A 48 -8.24 4.72 -0.97
C GLU A 48 -8.43 3.82 0.26
N ALA A 49 -7.33 3.37 0.90
CA ALA A 49 -7.38 2.60 2.13
C ALA A 49 -8.10 3.36 3.26
N TYR A 50 -7.86 4.66 3.42
CA TYR A 50 -8.55 5.49 4.40
C TYR A 50 -10.07 5.49 4.16
N VAL A 51 -10.50 5.66 2.91
CA VAL A 51 -11.91 5.65 2.54
C VAL A 51 -12.55 4.28 2.79
N ILE A 52 -11.89 3.19 2.39
CA ILE A 52 -12.37 1.82 2.62
C ILE A 52 -12.51 1.54 4.13
N MET A 53 -11.44 1.75 4.89
CA MET A 53 -11.40 1.44 6.31
C MET A 53 -12.43 2.26 7.12
N THR A 54 -12.64 3.53 6.77
CA THR A 54 -13.53 4.40 7.54
C THR A 54 -14.98 4.38 7.08
N ARG A 55 -15.23 4.30 5.75
CA ARG A 55 -16.60 4.36 5.20
C ARG A 55 -17.24 2.99 5.03
N TYR A 56 -16.46 1.97 4.72
CA TYR A 56 -16.98 0.62 4.42
C TYR A 56 -16.83 -0.28 5.65
N LEU A 57 -15.62 -0.37 6.22
CA LEU A 57 -15.36 -1.17 7.43
C LEU A 57 -15.76 -0.45 8.73
N LYS A 58 -16.21 0.80 8.63
CA LYS A 58 -16.70 1.63 9.75
C LYS A 58 -15.71 1.78 10.93
N LEU A 59 -14.41 1.71 10.64
CA LEU A 59 -13.36 1.89 11.65
C LEU A 59 -13.26 3.37 12.06
N ARG A 60 -12.78 3.63 13.29
CA ARG A 60 -12.65 4.99 13.82
C ARG A 60 -11.64 5.80 13.02
N ARG A 61 -12.08 6.89 12.38
CA ARG A 61 -11.28 7.76 11.50
C ARG A 61 -9.94 8.18 12.09
N ASN A 62 -9.92 8.59 13.35
CA ASN A 62 -8.71 9.02 14.04
C ASN A 62 -7.67 7.90 14.22
N LYS A 63 -8.12 6.66 14.48
CA LYS A 63 -7.24 5.49 14.58
C LYS A 63 -6.69 5.11 13.21
N VAL A 64 -7.55 5.10 12.18
CA VAL A 64 -7.14 4.79 10.80
C VAL A 64 -6.13 5.81 10.30
N ALA A 65 -6.43 7.11 10.40
CA ALA A 65 -5.52 8.17 9.97
C ALA A 65 -4.15 8.06 10.65
N ARG A 66 -4.13 7.87 11.98
CA ARG A 66 -2.87 7.70 12.72
C ARG A 66 -2.07 6.50 12.24
N ALA A 67 -2.73 5.37 11.97
CA ALA A 67 -2.05 4.16 11.52
C ALA A 67 -1.46 4.33 10.11
N LEU A 68 -2.23 4.87 9.17
CA LEU A 68 -1.78 5.10 7.79
C LEU A 68 -0.68 6.15 7.71
N LEU A 69 -0.83 7.27 8.44
CA LEU A 69 0.18 8.33 8.49
C LEU A 69 1.50 7.86 9.11
N LYS A 70 1.46 6.95 10.09
CA LYS A 70 2.67 6.35 10.65
C LYS A 70 3.47 5.55 9.62
N THR A 71 2.80 4.90 8.68
CA THR A 71 3.49 4.20 7.58
C THR A 71 3.99 5.19 6.54
N LEU A 72 3.19 6.20 6.18
CA LEU A 72 3.59 7.26 5.24
C LEU A 72 4.71 8.16 5.75
N SER A 73 4.92 8.23 7.07
CA SER A 73 6.05 8.98 7.65
C SER A 73 7.40 8.30 7.49
N LEU A 74 7.43 7.06 6.97
CA LEU A 74 8.68 6.37 6.66
C LEU A 74 9.31 7.02 5.42
N GLU A 75 10.61 7.28 5.48
CA GLU A 75 11.37 7.66 4.28
C GLU A 75 11.68 6.39 3.50
N SER A 76 10.83 6.06 2.51
CA SER A 76 11.02 4.89 1.66
C SER A 76 10.98 5.28 0.18
N PRO A 77 11.99 4.85 -0.62
CA PRO A 77 11.97 5.01 -2.08
C PRO A 77 10.92 4.13 -2.77
N ALA A 78 10.27 3.21 -2.06
CA ALA A 78 9.18 2.41 -2.58
C ALA A 78 7.91 3.24 -2.80
N PHE A 79 7.77 4.38 -2.10
CA PHE A 79 6.64 5.27 -2.29
C PHE A 79 6.67 5.93 -3.66
N TYR A 80 5.53 5.90 -4.34
CA TYR A 80 5.44 6.37 -5.71
C TYR A 80 4.22 7.26 -5.93
N GLY A 81 4.46 8.43 -6.52
CA GLY A 81 3.45 9.48 -6.72
C GLY A 81 2.44 9.19 -7.83
N GLY A 82 2.74 8.31 -8.77
CA GLY A 82 1.80 7.91 -9.81
C GLY A 82 2.46 7.12 -10.94
N ILE A 83 1.81 6.05 -11.38
CA ILE A 83 2.30 5.17 -12.46
C ILE A 83 1.83 5.68 -13.81
N HIS A 84 2.79 6.01 -14.67
CA HIS A 84 2.50 6.35 -16.07
C HIS A 84 1.84 5.17 -16.77
N LYS A 85 0.78 5.44 -17.53
CA LYS A 85 0.00 4.46 -18.31
C LYS A 85 0.89 3.49 -19.10
N ILE A 86 1.95 4.00 -19.74
CA ILE A 86 2.87 3.19 -20.55
C ILE A 86 3.61 2.11 -19.76
N ILE A 87 3.88 2.34 -18.47
CA ILE A 87 4.51 1.35 -17.59
C ILE A 87 3.52 0.22 -17.31
N VAL A 88 2.26 0.58 -17.03
CA VAL A 88 1.18 -0.38 -16.80
C VAL A 88 0.93 -1.23 -18.05
N GLU A 89 0.83 -0.60 -19.22
CA GLU A 89 0.62 -1.28 -20.50
C GLU A 89 1.74 -2.29 -20.79
N ARG A 90 3.00 -1.92 -20.54
CA ARG A 90 4.15 -2.82 -20.72
C ARG A 90 4.14 -4.02 -19.79
N ALA A 91 3.81 -3.82 -18.51
CA ALA A 91 3.75 -4.89 -17.52
C ALA A 91 2.60 -5.88 -17.76
N ILE A 92 1.50 -5.44 -18.37
CA ILE A 92 0.37 -6.32 -18.74
C ILE A 92 0.68 -7.12 -20.00
N ALA A 93 1.42 -6.53 -20.95
CA ALA A 93 1.75 -7.16 -22.23
C ALA A 93 2.98 -8.10 -22.17
N SER A 94 3.61 -8.25 -21.01
CA SER A 94 4.81 -9.08 -20.77
C SER A 94 4.49 -10.43 -20.14
#